data_AF-A0A1V4IX76-F1
#
_entry.id   AF-A0A1V4IX76-F1
#
_cell.length_a   1.000
_cell.length_b   1.000
_cell.length_c   1.000
_cell.angle_alpha   90.00
_cell.angle_beta   90.00
_cell.angle_gamma   90.00
#
_symmetry.space_group_name_H-M   'P 1'
#
loop_
_entity.id
_entity.type
_entity.pdbx_description
1 polymer ?
#
loop_
_entity_poly.entity_id
_entity_poly.type
_entity_poly.pdbx_seq_one_letter_code
_entity_poly.pdbx_strand_id
1 'polypeptide(L)'
;MIIMLTLVSLEINKLKRSKIMYVCIGTMFLFFLCAAAQGLKSNYSAHRIMEDTLTYSTFLIFPALLAVIGSYMIGKEFEEDTMKNILIIPVNFARLAAAKLITTLIIGIAMSLFLFLFTIITCGIATSREVTAVFVLVGLKNYILQAIGCFLAVVPIISAAATVKNGYLISVVITEIYSFAGLFAASSNYRDLYPISAAFGFSGAVGRVRLTENLICGLVLLACLAAGLIILKIKQSSEK
;
A
#
# COMPACT_ATOMS: atom_id res chain seq x y z
N MET A 1 -2.93 22.25 11.68
CA MET A 1 -1.84 21.46 11.05
C MET A 1 -0.93 20.81 12.09
N ILE A 2 -0.44 21.55 13.10
CA ILE A 2 0.45 21.03 14.17
C ILE A 2 -0.15 19.81 14.89
N ILE A 3 -1.45 19.88 15.24
CA ILE A 3 -2.16 18.78 15.93
C ILE A 3 -2.21 17.49 15.09
N MET A 4 -2.27 17.58 13.77
CA MET A 4 -2.29 16.40 12.89
C MET A 4 -0.91 15.75 12.78
N LEU A 5 0.14 16.56 12.66
CA LEU A 5 1.52 16.06 12.60
C LEU A 5 1.94 15.39 13.90
N THR A 6 1.54 15.95 15.05
CA THR A 6 1.78 15.30 16.35
C THR A 6 1.02 13.99 16.46
N LEU A 7 -0.22 13.93 15.98
CA LEU A 7 -1.01 12.69 15.96
C LEU A 7 -0.34 11.60 15.11
N VAL A 8 0.09 11.95 13.90
CA VAL A 8 0.79 11.02 12.99
C VAL A 8 2.08 10.50 13.63
N SER A 9 2.88 11.39 14.23
CA SER A 9 4.13 11.02 14.90
C SER A 9 3.90 10.10 16.10
N LEU A 10 2.84 10.33 16.87
CA LEU A 10 2.43 9.44 17.96
C LEU A 10 2.04 8.06 17.44
N GLU A 11 1.25 7.99 16.37
CA GLU A 11 0.85 6.72 15.75
C GLU A 11 2.04 5.94 15.19
N ILE A 12 3.02 6.60 14.57
CA ILE A 12 4.27 5.96 14.11
C ILE A 12 5.02 5.36 15.32
N ASN A 13 5.16 6.11 16.40
CA ASN A 13 5.87 5.64 17.59
C ASN A 13 5.14 4.46 18.27
N LYS A 14 3.80 4.47 18.29
CA LYS A 14 3.01 3.32 18.76
C LYS A 14 3.25 2.10 17.89
N LEU A 15 3.21 2.26 16.56
CA LEU A 15 3.39 1.14 15.64
C LEU A 15 4.81 0.57 15.70
N LYS A 16 5.83 1.42 15.89
CA LYS A 16 7.24 1.00 16.03
C LYS A 16 7.47 0.04 17.21
N ARG A 17 6.64 0.13 18.24
CA ARG A 17 6.68 -0.76 19.42
C ARG A 17 5.82 -2.02 19.26
N SER A 18 5.06 -2.14 18.16
CA SER A 18 4.16 -3.26 17.91
C SER A 18 4.89 -4.41 17.22
N LYS A 19 4.55 -5.65 17.62
CA LYS A 19 5.06 -6.88 16.99
C LYS A 19 4.68 -6.97 15.50
N ILE A 20 3.57 -6.33 15.10
CA ILE A 20 3.09 -6.39 13.71
C ILE A 20 4.06 -5.74 12.71
N MET A 21 4.79 -4.69 13.13
CA MET A 21 5.76 -4.03 12.26
C MET A 21 6.91 -4.99 11.90
N TYR A 22 7.39 -5.77 12.86
CA TYR A 22 8.43 -6.76 12.62
C TYR A 22 7.96 -7.86 11.66
N VAL A 23 6.70 -8.29 11.77
CA VAL A 23 6.11 -9.25 10.82
C VAL A 23 6.10 -8.66 9.41
N CYS A 24 5.60 -7.44 9.24
CA CYS A 24 5.54 -6.80 7.91
C CYS A 24 6.93 -6.60 7.30
N ILE A 25 7.91 -6.11 8.07
CA ILE A 25 9.29 -5.96 7.59
C ILE A 25 9.91 -7.32 7.24
N GLY A 26 9.69 -8.34 8.07
CA GLY A 26 10.17 -9.70 7.83
C GLY A 26 9.57 -10.30 6.55
N THR A 27 8.26 -10.20 6.36
CA THR A 27 7.58 -10.65 5.13
C THR A 27 8.10 -9.92 3.90
N MET A 28 8.30 -8.61 3.98
CA MET A 28 8.83 -7.81 2.87
C MET A 28 10.28 -8.15 2.54
N PHE A 29 11.10 -8.42 3.56
CA PHE A 29 12.48 -8.86 3.37
C PHE A 29 12.56 -10.25 2.74
N LEU A 30 11.71 -11.19 3.17
CA LEU A 30 11.61 -12.51 2.56
C LEU A 30 11.18 -12.43 1.10
N PHE A 31 10.17 -11.60 0.79
CA PHE A 31 9.75 -11.35 -0.58
C PHE A 31 10.90 -10.81 -1.44
N PHE A 32 11.66 -9.84 -0.91
CA PHE A 32 12.86 -9.35 -1.56
C PHE A 32 13.87 -10.46 -1.86
N LEU A 33 14.19 -11.33 -0.89
CA LEU A 33 15.13 -12.43 -1.11
C LEU A 33 14.66 -13.37 -2.24
N CYS A 34 13.36 -13.67 -2.29
CA CYS A 34 12.78 -14.47 -3.37
C CYS A 34 12.90 -13.77 -4.74
N ALA A 35 12.63 -12.46 -4.81
CA ALA A 35 12.77 -11.68 -6.04
C ALA A 35 14.24 -11.62 -6.50
N ALA A 36 15.17 -11.38 -5.57
CA ALA A 36 16.60 -11.33 -5.86
C ALA A 36 17.15 -12.68 -6.34
N ALA A 37 16.75 -13.79 -5.70
CA ALA A 37 17.15 -15.13 -6.10
C ALA A 37 16.68 -15.47 -7.52
N GLN A 38 15.44 -15.09 -7.88
CA GLN A 38 14.90 -15.31 -9.23
C GLN A 38 15.63 -14.47 -10.29
N GLY A 39 15.89 -13.20 -10.00
CA GLY A 39 16.60 -12.29 -10.89
C GLY A 39 18.04 -12.73 -11.18
N LEU A 40 18.77 -13.13 -10.14
CA LEU A 40 20.16 -13.58 -10.25
C LEU A 40 20.28 -14.94 -10.96
N LYS A 41 19.43 -15.91 -10.63
CA LYS A 41 19.47 -17.24 -11.26
C LYS A 41 19.19 -17.20 -12.75
N SER A 42 18.29 -16.30 -13.17
CA SER A 42 17.82 -16.23 -14.55
C SER A 42 18.70 -15.33 -15.44
N ASN A 43 19.78 -14.76 -14.89
CA ASN A 43 20.65 -13.77 -15.56
C ASN A 43 19.84 -12.65 -16.25
N TYR A 44 18.84 -12.13 -15.56
CA TYR A 44 17.99 -11.07 -16.08
C TYR A 44 18.74 -9.74 -16.12
N SER A 45 18.39 -8.91 -17.12
CA SER A 45 18.82 -7.51 -17.17
C SER A 45 18.30 -6.73 -15.97
N ALA A 46 18.99 -5.66 -15.60
CA ALA A 46 18.61 -4.81 -14.47
C ALA A 46 17.18 -4.26 -14.62
N HIS A 47 16.77 -3.97 -15.87
CA HIS A 47 15.42 -3.51 -16.18
C HIS A 47 14.36 -4.54 -15.83
N ARG A 48 14.57 -5.79 -16.23
CA ARG A 48 13.62 -6.87 -15.98
C ARG A 48 13.52 -7.23 -14.51
N ILE A 49 14.64 -7.22 -13.78
CA ILE A 49 14.64 -7.41 -12.32
C ILE A 49 13.77 -6.33 -11.64
N MET A 50 13.90 -5.07 -12.05
CA MET A 50 13.13 -3.98 -11.46
C MET A 50 11.64 -4.05 -11.82
N GLU A 51 11.30 -4.36 -13.08
CA GLU A 51 9.91 -4.51 -13.53
C GLU A 51 9.21 -5.70 -12.87
N ASP A 52 9.87 -6.85 -12.81
CA ASP A 52 9.34 -8.07 -12.19
C ASP A 52 9.13 -7.84 -10.69
N THR A 53 10.12 -7.26 -9.99
CA THR A 53 10.00 -6.97 -8.55
C THR A 53 8.86 -6.00 -8.26
N LEU A 54 8.70 -4.96 -9.07
CA LEU A 54 7.60 -4.00 -8.95
C LEU A 54 6.24 -4.67 -9.24
N THR A 55 6.16 -5.51 -10.27
CA THR A 55 4.93 -6.23 -10.64
C THR A 55 4.51 -7.19 -9.53
N TYR A 56 5.39 -8.09 -9.13
CA TYR A 56 5.08 -9.08 -8.09
C TYR A 56 4.80 -8.42 -6.75
N SER A 57 5.50 -7.34 -6.40
CA SER A 57 5.19 -6.62 -5.16
C SER A 57 3.81 -5.99 -5.18
N THR A 58 3.39 -5.38 -6.30
CA THR A 58 2.04 -4.81 -6.45
C THR A 58 0.93 -5.84 -6.31
N PHE A 59 1.11 -7.05 -6.82
CA PHE A 59 0.02 -8.02 -6.88
C PHE A 59 0.03 -9.06 -5.74
N LEU A 60 1.17 -9.34 -5.11
CA LEU A 60 1.32 -10.48 -4.17
C LEU A 60 1.64 -10.11 -2.72
N ILE A 61 2.14 -8.91 -2.43
CA ILE A 61 2.61 -8.62 -1.06
C ILE A 61 2.16 -7.26 -0.56
N PHE A 62 2.27 -6.24 -1.41
CA PHE A 62 2.21 -4.85 -0.96
C PHE A 62 0.80 -4.42 -0.57
N PRO A 63 -0.27 -4.73 -1.34
CA PRO A 63 -1.64 -4.44 -0.93
C PRO A 63 -2.02 -5.11 0.40
N ALA A 64 -1.63 -6.38 0.59
CA ALA A 64 -1.93 -7.12 1.81
C ALA A 64 -1.22 -6.49 3.03
N LEU A 65 0.04 -6.10 2.92
CA LEU A 65 0.77 -5.41 3.99
C LEU A 65 0.11 -4.07 4.36
N LEU A 66 -0.31 -3.28 3.37
CA LEU A 66 -1.05 -2.03 3.62
C LEU A 66 -2.40 -2.28 4.28
N ALA A 67 -3.14 -3.29 3.83
CA ALA A 67 -4.42 -3.68 4.41
C ALA A 67 -4.27 -4.05 5.87
N VAL A 68 -3.33 -4.94 6.20
CA VAL A 68 -3.03 -5.38 7.57
C VAL A 68 -2.73 -4.19 8.47
N ILE A 69 -1.78 -3.34 8.08
CA ILE A 69 -1.33 -2.22 8.91
C ILE A 69 -2.47 -1.23 9.13
N GLY A 70 -3.15 -0.85 8.05
CA GLY A 70 -4.24 0.12 8.12
C GLY A 70 -5.42 -0.39 8.95
N SER A 71 -5.87 -1.62 8.69
CA SER A 71 -6.99 -2.23 9.40
C SER A 71 -6.65 -2.58 10.86
N TYR A 72 -5.41 -2.97 11.16
CA TYR A 72 -4.95 -3.17 12.55
C TYR A 72 -4.92 -1.85 13.31
N MET A 73 -4.37 -0.78 12.72
CA MET A 73 -4.31 0.53 13.37
C MET A 73 -5.71 1.07 13.69
N ILE A 74 -6.64 0.99 12.74
CA ILE A 74 -8.00 1.49 12.94
C ILE A 74 -8.81 0.52 13.83
N GLY A 75 -8.77 -0.78 13.56
CA GLY A 75 -9.53 -1.81 14.27
C GLY A 75 -9.20 -1.92 15.77
N LYS A 76 -7.93 -1.66 16.16
CA LYS A 76 -7.54 -1.70 17.57
C LYS A 76 -8.32 -0.71 18.46
N GLU A 77 -8.76 0.42 17.93
CA GLU A 77 -9.59 1.38 18.69
C GLU A 77 -11.06 0.94 18.80
N PHE A 78 -11.56 0.17 17.82
CA PHE A 78 -12.90 -0.40 17.87
C PHE A 78 -12.98 -1.58 18.85
N GLU A 79 -11.91 -2.36 18.99
CA GLU A 79 -11.89 -3.55 19.87
C GLU A 79 -11.70 -3.25 21.35
N GLU A 80 -10.98 -2.18 21.70
CA GLU A 80 -10.68 -1.85 23.11
C GLU A 80 -11.81 -1.06 23.81
N ASP A 81 -12.99 -0.89 23.18
CA ASP A 81 -14.13 -0.07 23.65
C ASP A 81 -13.71 1.38 24.05
N THR A 82 -12.52 1.79 23.61
CA THR A 82 -11.89 3.08 23.94
C THR A 82 -12.52 4.21 23.16
N MET A 83 -13.37 3.96 22.15
CA MET A 83 -14.13 5.01 21.48
C MET A 83 -15.00 5.83 22.44
N LYS A 84 -15.64 5.18 23.42
CA LYS A 84 -16.42 5.87 24.46
C LYS A 84 -15.55 6.76 25.33
N ASN A 85 -14.30 6.37 25.56
CA ASN A 85 -13.33 7.10 26.37
C ASN A 85 -12.58 8.19 25.58
N ILE A 86 -12.40 8.01 24.26
CA ILE A 86 -11.80 8.99 23.35
C ILE A 86 -12.77 10.14 23.07
N LEU A 87 -14.08 9.91 23.12
CA LEU A 87 -15.11 10.97 23.05
C LEU A 87 -15.04 11.99 24.20
N ILE A 88 -14.33 11.66 25.30
CA ILE A 88 -14.08 12.59 26.42
C ILE A 88 -13.00 13.62 26.05
N ILE A 89 -12.15 13.31 25.07
CA ILE A 89 -11.15 14.21 24.50
C ILE A 89 -11.79 14.84 23.25
N PRO A 90 -11.71 16.17 23.02
CA PRO A 90 -12.41 16.84 21.92
C PRO A 90 -11.75 16.59 20.54
N VAL A 91 -11.51 15.33 20.17
CA VAL A 91 -10.94 14.92 18.88
C VAL A 91 -11.97 14.10 18.11
N ASN A 92 -12.45 14.65 17.00
CA ASN A 92 -13.39 13.96 16.11
C ASN A 92 -12.79 12.64 15.58
N PHE A 93 -13.57 11.56 15.64
CA PHE A 93 -13.18 10.25 15.09
C PHE A 93 -12.74 10.34 13.61
N ALA A 94 -13.41 11.15 12.79
CA ALA A 94 -13.01 11.38 11.41
C ALA A 94 -11.58 11.93 11.26
N ARG A 95 -11.12 12.78 12.20
CA ARG A 95 -9.75 13.32 12.19
C ARG A 95 -8.74 12.26 12.63
N LEU A 96 -9.09 11.42 13.58
CA LEU A 96 -8.27 10.31 14.04
C LEU A 96 -8.10 9.23 12.95
N ALA A 97 -9.20 8.81 12.32
CA ALA A 97 -9.18 7.87 11.20
C ALA A 97 -8.37 8.41 10.01
N ALA A 98 -8.53 9.70 9.67
CA ALA A 98 -7.72 10.34 8.64
C ALA A 98 -6.23 10.36 8.97
N ALA A 99 -5.86 10.66 10.22
CA ALA A 99 -4.46 10.61 10.65
C ALA A 99 -3.87 9.21 10.52
N LYS A 100 -4.63 8.16 10.85
CA LYS A 100 -4.18 6.76 10.70
C LYS A 100 -4.02 6.31 9.26
N LEU A 101 -4.94 6.72 8.38
CA LEU A 101 -4.82 6.50 6.95
C LEU A 101 -3.56 7.19 6.40
N ILE A 102 -3.28 8.43 6.81
CA ILE A 102 -2.04 9.14 6.46
C ILE A 102 -0.80 8.40 6.99
N THR A 103 -0.82 7.93 8.24
CA THR A 103 0.28 7.14 8.81
C THR A 103 0.52 5.85 8.02
N THR A 104 -0.56 5.16 7.63
CA THR A 104 -0.48 3.94 6.80
C THR A 104 0.15 4.24 5.44
N LEU A 105 -0.21 5.36 4.81
CA LEU A 105 0.40 5.81 3.56
C LEU A 105 1.90 6.11 3.73
N ILE A 106 2.29 6.81 4.79
CA ILE A 106 3.71 7.11 5.07
C ILE A 106 4.52 5.83 5.25
N ILE A 107 3.99 4.86 6.00
CA ILE A 107 4.64 3.55 6.18
C ILE A 107 4.72 2.78 4.88
N GLY A 108 3.66 2.81 4.06
CA GLY A 108 3.65 2.24 2.72
C GLY A 108 4.77 2.80 1.83
N ILE A 109 4.90 4.13 1.78
CA ILE A 109 5.98 4.78 1.02
C ILE A 109 7.35 4.35 1.56
N ALA A 110 7.55 4.33 2.88
CA ALA A 110 8.80 3.90 3.49
C ALA A 110 9.14 2.43 3.16
N MET A 111 8.14 1.55 3.19
CA MET A 111 8.26 0.15 2.79
C MET A 111 8.64 0.03 1.32
N SER A 112 7.97 0.74 0.42
CA SER A 112 8.29 0.74 -1.01
C SER A 112 9.72 1.24 -1.28
N LEU A 113 10.15 2.30 -0.61
CA LEU A 113 11.53 2.79 -0.69
C LEU A 113 12.56 1.77 -0.18
N PHE A 114 12.22 1.03 0.88
CA PHE A 114 13.05 -0.06 1.37
C PHE A 114 13.22 -1.13 0.30
N LEU A 115 12.12 -1.62 -0.30
CA LEU A 115 12.20 -2.61 -1.39
C LEU A 115 12.97 -2.08 -2.61
N PHE A 116 12.79 -0.81 -2.97
CA PHE A 116 13.53 -0.17 -4.05
C PHE A 116 15.05 -0.17 -3.81
N LEU A 117 15.48 0.19 -2.60
CA LEU A 117 16.90 0.21 -2.23
C LEU A 117 17.53 -1.17 -2.42
N PHE A 118 16.86 -2.20 -1.95
CA PHE A 118 17.30 -3.59 -2.10
C PHE A 118 17.28 -4.06 -3.56
N THR A 119 16.28 -3.65 -4.33
CA THR A 119 16.20 -3.96 -5.77
C THR A 119 17.38 -3.36 -6.54
N ILE A 120 17.77 -2.12 -6.25
CA ILE A 120 18.97 -1.50 -6.84
C ILE A 120 20.23 -2.29 -6.51
N ILE A 121 20.37 -2.73 -5.26
CA ILE A 121 21.54 -3.53 -4.84
C ILE A 121 21.61 -4.81 -5.68
N THR A 122 20.49 -5.52 -5.84
CA THR A 122 20.43 -6.72 -6.70
C THR A 122 20.75 -6.40 -8.15
N CYS A 123 20.22 -5.31 -8.72
CA CYS A 123 20.55 -4.90 -10.08
C CYS A 123 22.04 -4.59 -10.25
N GLY A 124 22.66 -3.94 -9.26
CA GLY A 124 24.10 -3.65 -9.27
C GLY A 124 24.96 -4.92 -9.22
N ILE A 125 24.52 -5.95 -8.50
CA ILE A 125 25.19 -7.26 -8.44
C ILE A 125 25.01 -8.02 -9.77
N ALA A 126 23.80 -8.00 -10.35
CA ALA A 126 23.48 -8.74 -11.57
C ALA A 126 24.12 -8.16 -12.83
N THR A 127 24.03 -6.83 -13.03
CA THR A 127 24.56 -6.17 -14.24
C THR A 127 24.93 -4.72 -13.91
N SER A 128 26.19 -4.51 -13.51
CA SER A 128 26.71 -3.20 -13.11
C SER A 128 26.71 -2.14 -14.21
N ARG A 129 26.68 -2.54 -15.49
CA ARG A 129 26.72 -1.63 -16.66
C ARG A 129 25.39 -0.95 -17.00
N GLU A 130 24.26 -1.49 -16.55
CA GLU A 130 22.93 -0.99 -16.91
C GLU A 130 22.37 0.03 -15.91
N VAL A 131 22.98 0.14 -14.72
CA VAL A 131 22.49 1.00 -13.63
C VAL A 131 22.93 2.45 -13.87
N THR A 132 22.13 3.19 -14.63
CA THR A 132 22.33 4.63 -14.89
C THR A 132 21.55 5.49 -13.89
N ALA A 133 21.98 6.75 -13.66
CA ALA A 133 21.23 7.68 -12.80
C ALA A 133 19.77 7.89 -13.25
N VAL A 134 19.52 7.91 -14.56
CA VAL A 134 18.16 7.99 -15.14
C VAL A 134 17.32 6.76 -14.77
N PHE A 135 17.91 5.57 -14.82
CA PHE A 135 17.24 4.32 -14.44
C PHE A 135 16.78 4.34 -12.98
N VAL A 136 17.66 4.81 -12.07
CA VAL A 136 17.34 4.97 -10.64
C VAL A 136 16.23 5.99 -10.43
N LEU A 137 16.26 7.14 -11.11
CA LEU A 137 15.21 8.16 -10.97
C LEU A 137 13.84 7.68 -11.45
N VAL A 138 13.81 6.98 -12.59
CA VAL A 138 12.57 6.38 -13.12
C VAL A 138 12.04 5.30 -12.18
N GLY A 139 12.93 4.44 -11.66
CA GLY A 139 12.56 3.43 -10.66
C GLY A 139 11.98 4.05 -9.39
N LEU A 140 12.65 5.07 -8.83
CA LEU A 140 12.20 5.75 -7.63
C LEU A 140 10.80 6.34 -7.80
N LYS A 141 10.55 7.01 -8.94
CA LYS A 141 9.21 7.49 -9.30
C LYS A 141 8.20 6.35 -9.30
N ASN A 142 8.51 5.26 -10.00
CA ASN A 142 7.57 4.13 -10.15
C ASN A 142 7.22 3.50 -8.80
N TYR A 143 8.19 3.32 -7.89
CA TYR A 143 7.97 2.75 -6.56
C TYR A 143 7.14 3.68 -5.64
N ILE A 144 7.36 5.00 -5.71
CA ILE A 144 6.55 5.97 -4.95
C ILE A 144 5.10 5.99 -5.46
N LEU A 145 4.91 6.04 -6.78
CA LEU A 145 3.56 6.04 -7.36
C LEU A 145 2.85 4.70 -7.13
N GLN A 146 3.57 3.58 -7.16
CA GLN A 146 3.05 2.27 -6.78
C GLN A 146 2.52 2.29 -5.35
N ALA A 147 3.30 2.85 -4.40
CA ALA A 147 2.90 2.90 -3.00
C ALA A 147 1.60 3.69 -2.79
N ILE A 148 1.51 4.86 -3.42
CA ILE A 148 0.32 5.73 -3.37
C ILE A 148 -0.87 5.04 -4.04
N GLY A 149 -0.67 4.46 -5.23
CA GLY A 149 -1.73 3.79 -5.97
C GLY A 149 -2.31 2.59 -5.22
N CYS A 150 -1.44 1.72 -4.70
CA CYS A 150 -1.88 0.55 -3.94
C CYS A 150 -2.61 0.96 -2.67
N PHE A 151 -2.15 2.00 -1.98
CA PHE A 151 -2.84 2.52 -0.81
C PHE A 151 -4.26 2.97 -1.17
N LEU A 152 -4.42 3.82 -2.19
CA LEU A 152 -5.73 4.30 -2.63
C LEU A 152 -6.68 3.15 -3.01
N ALA A 153 -6.16 2.13 -3.70
CA ALA A 153 -6.93 0.95 -4.09
C ALA A 153 -7.44 0.10 -2.90
N VAL A 154 -6.74 0.13 -1.77
CA VAL A 154 -7.00 -0.75 -0.61
C VAL A 154 -7.74 -0.02 0.52
N VAL A 155 -7.81 1.32 0.49
CA VAL A 155 -8.56 2.14 1.47
C VAL A 155 -10.00 1.65 1.76
N PRO A 156 -10.82 1.25 0.77
CA PRO A 156 -12.15 0.67 1.04
C PRO A 156 -12.09 -0.58 1.92
N ILE A 157 -11.14 -1.47 1.65
CA ILE A 157 -10.97 -2.74 2.36
C ILE A 157 -10.47 -2.48 3.78
N ILE A 158 -9.50 -1.59 3.96
CA ILE A 158 -9.02 -1.14 5.28
C ILE A 158 -10.20 -0.63 6.11
N SER A 159 -11.01 0.24 5.52
CA SER A 159 -12.13 0.89 6.19
C SER A 159 -13.22 -0.11 6.57
N ALA A 160 -13.57 -1.03 5.66
CA ALA A 160 -14.56 -2.07 5.92
C ALA A 160 -14.06 -3.07 6.97
N ALA A 161 -12.82 -3.55 6.85
CA ALA A 161 -12.26 -4.54 7.76
C ALA A 161 -12.04 -3.98 9.18
N ALA A 162 -11.72 -2.70 9.31
CA ALA A 162 -11.62 -2.06 10.62
C ALA A 162 -12.94 -2.07 11.41
N THR A 163 -14.08 -2.34 10.75
CA THR A 163 -15.38 -2.39 11.40
C THR A 163 -15.69 -3.73 12.07
N VAL A 164 -14.89 -4.77 11.82
CA VAL A 164 -15.12 -6.14 12.30
C VAL A 164 -14.06 -6.50 13.34
N LYS A 165 -14.46 -7.21 14.40
CA LYS A 165 -13.52 -7.75 15.40
C LYS A 165 -12.53 -8.71 14.72
N ASN A 166 -11.23 -8.54 14.97
CA ASN A 166 -10.11 -9.19 14.30
C ASN A 166 -10.14 -9.02 12.77
N GLY A 167 -10.79 -7.96 12.28
CA GLY A 167 -10.96 -7.71 10.85
C GLY A 167 -9.63 -7.50 10.12
N TYR A 168 -8.53 -7.22 10.84
CA TYR A 168 -7.21 -7.17 10.23
C TYR A 168 -6.76 -8.50 9.61
N LEU A 169 -7.20 -9.65 10.13
CA LEU A 169 -6.92 -10.96 9.50
C LEU A 169 -7.73 -11.14 8.21
N ILE A 170 -8.99 -10.73 8.27
CA ILE A 170 -9.93 -10.79 7.14
C ILE A 170 -9.47 -9.85 6.02
N SER A 171 -8.94 -8.67 6.37
CA SER A 171 -8.42 -7.69 5.43
C SER A 171 -7.26 -8.25 4.63
N VAL A 172 -6.38 -9.06 5.24
CA VAL A 172 -5.28 -9.72 4.53
C VAL A 172 -5.81 -10.63 3.46
N VAL A 173 -6.70 -11.56 3.84
CA VAL A 173 -7.21 -12.60 2.94
C VAL A 173 -8.01 -12.00 1.79
N ILE A 174 -8.90 -11.05 2.09
CA ILE A 174 -9.69 -10.37 1.07
C ILE A 174 -8.78 -9.57 0.14
N THR A 175 -7.83 -8.81 0.69
CA THR A 175 -6.93 -7.99 -0.12
C THR A 175 -6.01 -8.84 -0.98
N GLU A 176 -5.57 -9.99 -0.49
CA GLU A 176 -4.73 -10.92 -1.24
C GLU A 176 -5.48 -11.49 -2.44
N ILE A 177 -6.69 -12.01 -2.24
CA ILE A 177 -7.54 -12.52 -3.33
C ILE A 177 -7.84 -11.41 -4.33
N TYR A 178 -8.18 -10.22 -3.82
CA TYR A 178 -8.44 -9.03 -4.62
C TYR A 178 -7.23 -8.62 -5.46
N SER A 179 -6.02 -8.67 -4.89
CA SER A 179 -4.76 -8.31 -5.55
C SER A 179 -4.35 -9.34 -6.60
N PHE A 180 -4.48 -10.62 -6.26
CA PHE A 180 -4.20 -11.72 -7.18
C PHE A 180 -5.13 -11.70 -8.40
N ALA A 181 -6.43 -11.44 -8.20
CA ALA A 181 -7.38 -11.24 -9.29
C ALA A 181 -6.99 -10.06 -10.22
N GLY A 182 -6.30 -9.06 -9.67
CA GLY A 182 -5.73 -7.94 -10.43
C GLY A 182 -4.68 -8.34 -11.47
N LEU A 183 -4.00 -9.47 -11.29
CA LEU A 183 -3.04 -10.00 -12.27
C LEU A 183 -3.75 -10.42 -13.56
N PHE A 184 -4.89 -11.10 -13.43
CA PHE A 184 -5.74 -11.50 -14.56
C PHE A 184 -6.42 -10.30 -15.19
N ALA A 185 -6.94 -9.38 -14.37
CA ALA A 185 -7.55 -8.15 -14.86
C ALA A 185 -6.54 -7.28 -15.65
N ALA A 186 -5.27 -7.26 -15.23
CA ALA A 186 -4.21 -6.53 -15.93
C ALA A 186 -3.92 -7.07 -17.34
N SER A 187 -4.28 -8.31 -17.63
CA SER A 187 -4.13 -8.94 -18.95
C SER A 187 -5.38 -8.81 -19.83
N SER A 188 -6.45 -8.18 -19.31
CA SER A 188 -7.73 -8.03 -19.97
C SER A 188 -8.00 -6.59 -20.41
N ASN A 189 -9.05 -6.37 -21.20
CA ASN A 189 -9.54 -5.03 -21.57
C ASN A 189 -10.02 -4.19 -20.37
N TYR A 190 -10.17 -4.80 -19.18
CA TYR A 190 -10.61 -4.13 -17.95
C TYR A 190 -9.46 -3.67 -17.04
N ARG A 191 -8.22 -3.69 -17.54
CA ARG A 191 -7.01 -3.32 -16.80
C ARG A 191 -7.08 -1.95 -16.11
N ASP A 192 -7.76 -0.99 -16.71
CA ASP A 192 -7.82 0.38 -16.19
C ASP A 192 -8.97 0.60 -15.19
N LEU A 193 -9.92 -0.34 -15.12
CA LEU A 193 -11.08 -0.29 -14.23
C LEU A 193 -10.84 -1.03 -12.92
N TYR A 194 -9.95 -2.02 -12.93
CA TYR A 194 -9.65 -2.81 -11.74
C TYR A 194 -8.63 -2.07 -10.84
N PRO A 195 -8.92 -1.74 -9.57
CA PRO A 195 -8.15 -0.70 -8.88
C PRO A 195 -6.68 -1.05 -8.60
N ILE A 196 -6.31 -2.32 -8.37
CA ILE A 196 -4.89 -2.70 -8.23
C ILE A 196 -4.17 -2.65 -9.58
N SER A 197 -4.83 -3.07 -10.66
CA SER A 197 -4.27 -3.00 -12.01
C SER A 197 -4.16 -1.53 -12.47
N ALA A 198 -5.10 -0.69 -12.05
CA ALA A 198 -5.06 0.76 -12.20
C ALA A 198 -3.92 1.38 -11.39
N ALA A 199 -3.68 0.93 -10.14
CA ALA A 199 -2.55 1.35 -9.32
C ALA A 199 -1.20 0.97 -9.95
N PHE A 200 -1.09 -0.27 -10.46
CA PHE A 200 0.10 -0.73 -11.17
C PHE A 200 0.39 0.12 -12.40
N GLY A 201 -0.64 0.39 -13.20
CA GLY A 201 -0.44 1.20 -14.40
C GLY A 201 -0.27 2.70 -14.12
N PHE A 202 -0.83 3.22 -13.01
CA PHE A 202 -0.54 4.58 -12.51
C PHE A 202 0.93 4.73 -12.11
N SER A 203 1.56 3.66 -11.65
CA SER A 203 2.99 3.65 -11.33
C SER A 203 3.89 3.94 -12.54
N GLY A 204 3.38 3.82 -13.77
CA GLY A 204 4.16 4.02 -14.99
C GLY A 204 4.99 2.81 -15.42
N ALA A 205 4.85 1.67 -14.74
CA ALA A 205 5.56 0.43 -15.06
C ALA A 205 5.28 -0.07 -16.49
N VAL A 206 4.07 0.13 -16.99
CA VAL A 206 3.61 -0.40 -18.29
C VAL A 206 3.90 0.54 -19.47
N GLY A 207 4.69 1.61 -19.28
CA GLY A 207 5.04 2.51 -20.39
C GLY A 207 3.83 3.15 -21.08
N ARG A 208 2.78 3.50 -20.31
CA ARG A 208 1.54 4.08 -20.86
C ARG A 208 1.80 5.45 -21.49
N VAL A 209 1.50 5.56 -22.79
CA VAL A 209 1.69 6.78 -23.60
C VAL A 209 0.42 7.64 -23.64
N ARG A 210 -0.76 7.09 -23.36
CA ARG A 210 -2.04 7.80 -23.50
C ARG A 210 -2.49 8.45 -22.18
N LEU A 211 -2.63 9.78 -22.21
CA LEU A 211 -3.10 10.59 -21.08
C LEU A 211 -4.47 10.11 -20.55
N THR A 212 -5.34 9.63 -21.43
CA THR A 212 -6.69 9.14 -21.09
C THR A 212 -6.67 7.94 -20.14
N GLU A 213 -5.74 6.99 -20.32
CA GLU A 213 -5.64 5.78 -19.51
C GLU A 213 -5.16 6.10 -18.08
N ASN A 214 -4.24 7.06 -17.96
CA ASN A 214 -3.77 7.54 -16.66
C ASN A 214 -4.87 8.32 -15.91
N LEU A 215 -5.70 9.09 -16.63
CA LEU A 215 -6.83 9.80 -16.04
C LEU A 215 -7.89 8.82 -15.50
N ILE A 216 -8.24 7.78 -16.27
CA ILE A 216 -9.19 6.74 -15.83
C ILE A 216 -8.67 6.04 -14.57
N CYS A 217 -7.40 5.64 -14.56
CA CYS A 217 -6.81 5.00 -13.37
C CYS A 217 -6.83 5.93 -12.15
N GLY A 218 -6.51 7.21 -12.33
CA GLY A 218 -6.60 8.21 -11.25
C GLY A 218 -8.01 8.36 -10.70
N LEU A 219 -9.03 8.41 -11.57
CA LEU A 219 -10.43 8.50 -11.16
C LEU A 219 -10.90 7.28 -10.37
N VAL A 220 -10.52 6.07 -10.78
CA VAL A 220 -10.84 4.82 -10.07
C VAL A 220 -10.22 4.81 -8.67
N LEU A 221 -8.96 5.24 -8.54
CA LEU A 221 -8.28 5.33 -7.25
C LEU A 221 -8.90 6.39 -6.33
N LEU A 222 -9.31 7.53 -6.88
CA LEU A 222 -10.06 8.54 -6.12
C LEU A 222 -11.43 8.05 -5.69
N ALA A 223 -12.12 7.28 -6.53
CA ALA A 223 -13.39 6.64 -6.17
C ALA A 223 -13.21 5.64 -5.01
N CYS A 224 -12.12 4.87 -4.99
CA CYS A 224 -11.78 3.98 -3.87
C CYS A 224 -11.53 4.76 -2.57
N LEU A 225 -10.78 5.87 -2.64
CA LEU A 225 -10.58 6.75 -1.48
C LEU A 225 -11.93 7.28 -0.97
N ALA A 226 -12.78 7.80 -1.87
CA ALA A 226 -14.10 8.32 -1.52
C ALA A 226 -14.99 7.24 -0.88
N ALA A 227 -15.01 6.03 -1.44
CA ALA A 227 -15.76 4.89 -0.91
C ALA A 227 -15.31 4.53 0.52
N GLY A 228 -14.00 4.43 0.78
CA GLY A 228 -13.50 4.15 2.13
C GLY A 228 -13.86 5.25 3.14
N LEU A 229 -13.77 6.53 2.74
CA LEU A 229 -14.19 7.64 3.60
C LEU A 229 -15.70 7.63 3.90
N ILE A 230 -16.53 7.25 2.93
CA ILE A 230 -17.98 7.09 3.12
C ILE A 230 -18.28 5.97 4.11
N ILE A 231 -17.63 4.80 3.98
CA ILE A 231 -17.77 3.67 4.91
C ILE A 231 -17.45 4.10 6.34
N LEU A 232 -16.35 4.84 6.54
CA LEU A 232 -15.98 5.36 7.85
C LEU A 232 -16.99 6.38 8.40
N LYS A 233 -17.59 7.23 7.55
CA LYS A 233 -18.61 8.19 7.96
C LYS A 233 -19.93 7.51 8.34
N ILE A 234 -20.38 6.50 7.59
CA ILE A 234 -21.62 5.78 7.90
C ILE A 234 -21.51 5.14 9.28
N LYS A 235 -20.38 4.52 9.59
CA LYS A 235 -20.19 3.88 10.90
C LYS A 235 -20.17 4.89 12.06
N GLN A 236 -19.54 6.06 11.88
CA GLN A 236 -19.60 7.14 12.87
C GLN A 236 -21.03 7.59 13.21
N SER A 237 -21.98 7.48 12.27
CA SER A 237 -23.38 7.84 12.51
C SER A 237 -24.16 6.76 13.25
N SER A 238 -23.67 5.51 13.27
CA SER A 238 -24.34 4.38 13.94
C SER A 238 -23.95 4.23 15.41
N GLU A 239 -22.88 4.89 15.85
CA GLU A 239 -22.36 4.86 17.23
C GLU A 239 -22.69 6.11 18.06
N LYS A 240 -23.41 7.07 17.46
CA LYS A 240 -24.05 8.18 18.19
C LYS A 240 -25.44 7.77 18.66
#